data_AF-A0AAW5VKQ7-F1
#
_entry.id   AF-A0AAW5VKQ7-F1
#
_cell.length_a   1.000
_cell.length_b   1.000
_cell.length_c   1.000
_cell.angle_alpha   90.00
_cell.angle_beta   90.00
_cell.angle_gamma   90.00
#
_symmetry.space_group_name_H-M   'P 1'
#
loop_
_entity.id
_entity.type
_entity.pdbx_description
1 polymer ?
#
loop_
_entity_poly.entity_id
_entity_poly.type
_entity_poly.pdbx_seq_one_letter_code
_entity_poly.pdbx_strand_id
1 'polypeptide(L)'
;MLEISNDFNLKSYGRFPEELSDPKSFKDRMVEVSRLFQGMGESYLQHLGDDSKISGSEKKNLIEFLESILLVLVMLRKIDFSPIDEETYIRKDRGLFEIRLRFTEGSVWELTGSIKPEYKMKQRTFKEWFNSSFSTDIKTFYAIYGNAGMDKVISSEEKVQITKQIDRIILEIVEMIVFIERFMLFQ
;
A
#
# COMPACT_ATOMS: atom_id res chain seq x y z
N MET A 1 -10.32 -3.74 -5.24
CA MET A 1 -11.02 -4.35 -4.11
C MET A 1 -10.24 -5.53 -3.56
N LEU A 2 -9.78 -5.41 -2.32
CA LEU A 2 -9.16 -6.46 -1.54
C LEU A 2 -10.25 -7.26 -0.84
N GLU A 3 -10.40 -8.52 -1.20
CA GLU A 3 -11.31 -9.44 -0.54
C GLU A 3 -10.63 -10.07 0.67
N ILE A 4 -11.32 -10.03 1.81
CA ILE A 4 -10.86 -10.63 3.07
C ILE A 4 -11.84 -11.73 3.43
N SER A 5 -11.39 -12.98 3.49
CA SER A 5 -12.21 -14.10 3.99
C SER A 5 -12.32 -14.11 5.52
N ASN A 6 -13.24 -14.90 6.08
CA ASN A 6 -13.40 -15.03 7.53
C ASN A 6 -12.16 -15.60 8.23
N ASP A 7 -11.38 -16.43 7.51
CA ASP A 7 -10.13 -17.01 8.01
C ASP A 7 -8.91 -16.11 7.73
N PHE A 8 -9.15 -14.82 7.44
CA PHE A 8 -8.13 -13.82 7.12
C PHE A 8 -7.20 -14.19 5.95
N ASN A 9 -7.68 -15.02 5.00
CA ASN A 9 -7.08 -15.09 3.68
C ASN A 9 -7.46 -13.85 2.87
N LEU A 10 -6.50 -13.34 2.13
CA LEU A 10 -6.57 -12.09 1.38
C LEU A 10 -6.47 -12.39 -0.10
N LYS A 11 -7.28 -11.71 -0.91
CA LYS A 11 -7.22 -11.81 -2.37
C LYS A 11 -7.54 -10.48 -3.03
N SER A 12 -6.73 -10.06 -3.98
CA SER A 12 -7.06 -8.97 -4.90
C SER A 12 -6.46 -9.29 -6.26
N TYR A 13 -7.10 -8.85 -7.33
CA TYR A 13 -6.56 -9.00 -8.66
C TYR A 13 -7.06 -7.86 -9.54
N GLY A 14 -6.31 -7.55 -10.59
CA GLY A 14 -6.71 -6.50 -11.50
C GLY A 14 -5.78 -6.34 -12.67
N ARG A 15 -6.05 -5.30 -13.46
CA ARG A 15 -5.18 -4.80 -14.51
C ARG A 15 -4.69 -3.42 -14.13
N PHE A 16 -3.44 -3.11 -14.47
CA PHE A 16 -2.97 -1.74 -14.34
C PHE A 16 -3.73 -0.82 -15.29
N PRO A 17 -4.12 0.39 -14.84
CA PRO A 17 -4.68 1.41 -15.72
C PRO A 17 -3.70 1.73 -16.85
N GLU A 18 -4.19 1.80 -18.09
CA GLU A 18 -3.34 1.99 -19.27
C GLU A 18 -2.50 3.28 -19.17
N GLU A 19 -3.13 4.38 -18.74
CA GLU A 19 -2.52 5.71 -18.57
C GLU A 19 -1.28 5.71 -17.68
N LEU A 20 -1.32 4.91 -16.61
CA LEU A 20 -0.23 4.81 -15.63
C LEU A 20 0.70 3.64 -15.93
N SER A 21 0.37 2.75 -16.87
CA SER A 21 1.14 1.54 -17.16
C SER A 21 2.34 1.77 -18.08
N ASP A 22 2.40 2.89 -18.81
CA ASP A 22 3.57 3.25 -19.62
C ASP A 22 4.77 3.54 -18.71
N PRO A 23 5.94 2.89 -18.89
CA PRO A 23 7.16 3.20 -18.15
C PRO A 23 7.49 4.70 -18.10
N LYS A 24 7.17 5.47 -19.14
CA LYS A 24 7.40 6.92 -19.20
C LYS A 24 6.55 7.71 -18.20
N SER A 25 5.42 7.17 -17.74
CA SER A 25 4.52 7.80 -16.76
C SER A 25 5.01 7.68 -15.31
N PHE A 26 6.31 7.42 -15.08
CA PHE A 26 6.88 7.29 -13.74
C PHE A 26 6.57 8.50 -12.85
N LYS A 27 6.77 9.71 -13.40
CA LYS A 27 6.49 10.95 -12.67
C LYS A 27 5.02 11.04 -12.27
N ASP A 28 4.12 10.60 -13.16
CA ASP A 28 2.68 10.63 -12.92
C ASP A 28 2.30 9.63 -11.82
N ARG A 29 2.89 8.42 -11.81
CA ARG A 29 2.74 7.46 -10.71
C ARG A 29 3.19 8.06 -9.37
N MET A 30 4.33 8.75 -9.34
CA MET A 30 4.85 9.38 -8.11
C MET A 30 3.95 10.52 -7.60
N VAL A 31 3.42 11.34 -8.52
CA VAL A 31 2.44 12.41 -8.21
C VAL A 31 1.14 11.81 -7.69
N GLU A 32 0.69 10.71 -8.30
CA GLU A 32 -0.56 10.06 -7.94
C GLU A 32 -0.53 9.50 -6.51
N VAL A 33 0.59 8.89 -6.08
CA VAL A 33 0.77 8.47 -4.67
C VAL A 33 0.62 9.66 -3.72
N SER A 34 1.22 10.81 -4.03
CA SER A 34 1.11 12.00 -3.18
C SER A 34 -0.31 12.54 -3.14
N ARG A 35 -0.97 12.62 -4.30
CA ARG A 35 -2.35 13.10 -4.42
C ARG A 35 -3.31 12.23 -3.61
N LEU A 36 -3.21 10.91 -3.74
CA LEU A 36 -4.04 9.95 -3.01
C LEU A 36 -3.77 10.00 -1.50
N PHE A 37 -2.50 10.08 -1.10
CA PHE A 37 -2.12 10.18 0.31
C PHE A 37 -2.66 11.46 0.96
N GLN A 38 -2.53 12.61 0.27
CA GLN A 38 -3.08 13.88 0.72
C GLN A 38 -4.62 13.83 0.80
N GLY A 39 -5.27 13.33 -0.25
CA GLY A 39 -6.73 13.17 -0.28
C GLY A 39 -7.27 12.28 0.84
N MET A 40 -6.56 11.19 1.18
CA MET A 40 -6.90 10.34 2.32
C MET A 40 -6.80 11.11 3.64
N GLY A 41 -5.72 11.89 3.82
CA GLY A 41 -5.54 12.73 5.01
C GLY A 41 -6.62 13.79 5.16
N GLU A 42 -6.96 14.48 4.07
CA GLU A 42 -8.04 15.48 4.04
C GLU A 42 -9.40 14.84 4.36
N SER A 43 -9.72 13.71 3.71
CA SER A 43 -10.94 12.96 3.96
C SER A 43 -11.04 12.51 5.42
N TYR A 44 -9.94 12.06 6.02
CA TYR A 44 -9.92 11.63 7.43
C TYR A 44 -10.07 12.82 8.40
N LEU A 45 -9.43 13.95 8.11
CA LEU A 45 -9.46 15.15 8.95
C LEU A 45 -10.83 15.85 8.95
N GLN A 46 -11.63 15.71 7.90
CA GLN A 46 -13.03 16.19 7.88
C GLN A 46 -13.87 15.61 9.03
N HIS A 47 -13.48 14.45 9.58
CA HIS A 47 -14.13 13.79 10.71
C HIS A 47 -13.36 13.95 12.02
N LEU A 48 -12.68 15.09 12.20
CA LEU A 48 -11.83 15.42 13.37
C LEU A 48 -10.62 14.49 13.56
N GLY A 49 -10.34 13.61 12.59
CA GLY A 49 -9.35 12.56 12.71
C GLY A 49 -9.58 11.70 13.96
N ASP A 50 -10.83 11.26 14.15
CA ASP A 50 -11.30 10.51 15.30
C ASP A 50 -12.02 9.25 14.82
N ASP A 51 -11.38 8.09 15.03
CA ASP A 51 -11.89 6.79 14.62
C ASP A 51 -13.31 6.51 15.11
N SER A 52 -13.69 7.05 16.27
CA SER A 52 -15.00 6.84 16.87
C SER A 52 -16.15 7.55 16.13
N LYS A 53 -15.82 8.53 15.28
CA LYS A 53 -16.79 9.33 14.53
C LYS A 53 -16.95 8.89 13.08
N ILE A 54 -16.20 7.85 12.69
CA ILE A 54 -16.17 7.40 11.30
C ILE A 54 -17.38 6.52 10.98
N SER A 55 -18.19 6.96 10.03
CA SER A 55 -19.36 6.26 9.52
C SER A 55 -19.02 5.20 8.46
N GLY A 56 -20.00 4.37 8.08
CA GLY A 56 -19.80 3.32 7.07
C GLY A 56 -19.33 3.83 5.70
N SER A 57 -19.83 4.99 5.25
CA SER A 57 -19.39 5.62 4.00
C SER A 57 -17.95 6.13 4.08
N GLU A 58 -17.54 6.62 5.24
CA GLU A 58 -16.19 7.17 5.43
C GLU A 58 -15.15 6.06 5.50
N LYS A 59 -15.48 4.91 6.11
CA LYS A 59 -14.63 3.70 6.04
C LYS A 59 -14.42 3.26 4.60
N LYS A 60 -15.49 3.23 3.80
CA LYS A 60 -15.42 2.88 2.38
C LYS A 60 -14.48 3.83 1.63
N ASN A 61 -14.58 5.13 1.87
CA ASN A 61 -13.68 6.12 1.26
C ASN A 61 -12.22 5.90 1.67
N LEU A 62 -11.94 5.62 2.95
CA LEU A 62 -10.57 5.32 3.40
C LEU A 62 -10.01 4.06 2.74
N ILE A 63 -10.82 2.99 2.65
CA ILE A 63 -10.43 1.76 1.97
C ILE A 63 -10.17 2.03 0.49
N GLU A 64 -11.02 2.81 -0.20
CA GLU A 64 -10.82 3.18 -1.60
C GLU A 64 -9.52 3.96 -1.82
N PHE A 65 -9.17 4.89 -0.92
CA PHE A 65 -7.88 5.57 -0.96
C PHE A 65 -6.72 4.60 -0.75
N LEU A 66 -6.79 3.74 0.28
CA LEU A 66 -5.75 2.75 0.56
C LEU A 66 -5.55 1.79 -0.61
N GLU A 67 -6.62 1.27 -1.21
CA GLU A 67 -6.57 0.40 -2.39
C GLU A 67 -5.98 1.12 -3.61
N SER A 68 -6.31 2.40 -3.81
CA SER A 68 -5.76 3.19 -4.90
C SER A 68 -4.26 3.42 -4.70
N ILE A 69 -3.82 3.75 -3.48
CA ILE A 69 -2.39 3.90 -3.16
C ILE A 69 -1.67 2.56 -3.35
N LEU A 70 -2.25 1.46 -2.86
CA LEU A 70 -1.73 0.10 -3.04
C LEU A 70 -1.50 -0.21 -4.51
N LEU A 71 -2.48 0.06 -5.38
CA LEU A 71 -2.38 -0.18 -6.81
C LEU A 71 -1.19 0.57 -7.41
N VAL A 72 -1.06 1.87 -7.12
CA VAL A 72 0.03 2.70 -7.68
C VAL A 72 1.39 2.25 -7.14
N LEU A 73 1.49 1.83 -5.88
CA LEU A 73 2.73 1.27 -5.32
C LEU A 73 3.09 -0.07 -5.95
N VAL A 74 2.12 -0.95 -6.21
CA VAL A 74 2.34 -2.21 -6.93
C VAL A 74 2.83 -1.92 -8.36
N MET A 75 2.31 -0.88 -9.00
CA MET A 75 2.78 -0.41 -10.32
C MET A 75 4.22 0.11 -10.25
N LEU A 76 4.54 1.00 -9.29
CA LEU A 76 5.90 1.50 -9.09
C LEU A 76 6.89 0.34 -8.87
N ARG A 77 6.50 -0.63 -8.02
CA ARG A 77 7.29 -1.84 -7.77
C ARG A 77 7.55 -2.60 -9.07
N LYS A 78 6.51 -2.93 -9.83
CA LYS A 78 6.63 -3.80 -11.02
C LYS A 78 7.19 -3.07 -12.23
N ILE A 79 6.92 -1.79 -12.44
CA ILE A 79 7.30 -1.11 -13.68
C ILE A 79 8.66 -0.44 -13.53
N ASP A 80 8.92 0.20 -12.39
CA ASP A 80 10.05 1.12 -12.24
C ASP A 80 11.24 0.51 -11.50
N PHE A 81 10.96 -0.22 -10.42
CA PHE A 81 11.99 -0.63 -9.47
C PHE A 81 12.38 -2.12 -9.57
N SER A 82 11.43 -3.02 -9.88
CA SER A 82 11.69 -4.46 -10.01
C SER A 82 10.91 -5.12 -11.17
N PRO A 83 11.20 -4.74 -12.43
CA PRO A 83 10.47 -5.25 -13.61
C PRO A 83 10.67 -6.71 -13.94
N ILE A 84 11.76 -7.30 -13.47
CA ILE A 84 12.07 -8.72 -13.69
C ILE A 84 11.30 -9.66 -12.74
N ASP A 85 10.76 -9.15 -11.63
CA ASP A 85 10.04 -9.98 -10.67
C ASP A 85 8.67 -10.38 -11.23
N GLU A 86 8.46 -11.66 -11.47
CA GLU A 86 7.15 -12.23 -11.83
C GLU A 86 6.33 -12.59 -10.60
N GLU A 87 6.98 -12.95 -9.51
CA GLU A 87 6.35 -13.29 -8.23
C GLU A 87 7.25 -12.82 -7.08
N THR A 88 6.63 -12.31 -6.01
CA THR A 88 7.33 -11.95 -4.78
C THR A 88 6.50 -12.29 -3.54
N TYR A 89 7.18 -12.56 -2.44
CA TYR A 89 6.59 -12.80 -1.12
C TYR A 89 7.06 -11.71 -0.16
N ILE A 90 6.11 -10.99 0.43
CA ILE A 90 6.34 -9.93 1.39
C ILE A 90 5.82 -10.40 2.75
N ARG A 91 6.68 -10.36 3.78
CA ARG A 91 6.44 -10.98 5.09
C ARG A 91 6.70 -10.00 6.24
N LYS A 92 5.88 -10.06 7.29
CA LYS A 92 6.08 -9.36 8.57
C LYS A 92 5.87 -10.30 9.75
N ASP A 93 6.42 -9.89 10.90
CA ASP A 93 6.34 -10.59 12.19
C ASP A 93 6.63 -12.10 12.04
N ARG A 94 7.79 -12.41 11.43
CA ARG A 94 8.29 -13.79 11.22
C ARG A 94 7.35 -14.66 10.37
N GLY A 95 6.60 -14.06 9.44
CA GLY A 95 5.72 -14.77 8.52
C GLY A 95 4.31 -15.03 9.07
N LEU A 96 3.97 -14.46 10.22
CA LEU A 96 2.60 -14.48 10.73
C LEU A 96 1.65 -13.63 9.86
N PHE A 97 2.20 -12.67 9.13
CA PHE A 97 1.49 -11.98 8.07
C PHE A 97 2.33 -12.05 6.79
N GLU A 98 1.76 -12.64 5.75
CA GLU A 98 2.39 -12.81 4.44
C GLU A 98 1.43 -12.42 3.33
N ILE A 99 1.95 -11.72 2.33
CA ILE A 99 1.30 -11.54 1.04
C ILE A 99 2.24 -12.01 -0.08
N ARG A 100 1.63 -12.47 -1.17
CA ARG A 100 2.26 -12.82 -2.42
C ARG A 100 1.72 -11.90 -3.51
N LEU A 101 2.61 -11.21 -4.21
CA LEU A 101 2.28 -10.49 -5.43
C LEU A 101 2.75 -11.31 -6.62
N ARG A 102 1.86 -11.49 -7.60
CA ARG A 102 2.15 -12.18 -8.85
C ARG A 102 1.78 -11.29 -10.02
N PHE A 103 2.64 -11.23 -11.02
CA PHE A 103 2.46 -10.45 -12.23
C PHE A 103 2.42 -11.40 -13.42
N THR A 104 1.36 -11.30 -14.23
CA THR A 104 1.20 -12.10 -15.44
C THR A 104 1.23 -11.21 -16.67
N GLU A 105 1.25 -11.81 -17.85
CA GLU A 105 1.22 -11.07 -19.12
C GLU A 105 0.01 -10.12 -19.20
N GLY A 106 0.20 -9.00 -19.92
CA GLY A 106 -0.86 -8.03 -20.18
C GLY A 106 -1.18 -7.08 -19.01
N SER A 107 -0.16 -6.70 -18.21
CA SER A 107 -0.31 -5.77 -17.07
C SER A 107 -1.31 -6.24 -16.01
N VAL A 108 -1.46 -7.55 -15.88
CA VAL A 108 -2.32 -8.19 -14.88
C VAL A 108 -1.51 -8.45 -13.62
N TRP A 109 -2.11 -8.18 -12.47
CA TRP A 109 -1.54 -8.44 -11.16
C TRP A 109 -2.50 -9.20 -10.27
N GLU A 110 -1.94 -10.00 -9.37
CA GLU A 110 -2.65 -10.74 -8.32
C GLU A 110 -1.94 -10.50 -6.99
N LEU A 111 -2.70 -10.19 -5.96
CA LEU A 111 -2.30 -10.22 -4.56
C LEU A 111 -3.06 -11.34 -3.87
N THR A 112 -2.33 -12.23 -3.22
CA THR A 112 -2.89 -13.22 -2.30
C THR A 112 -2.17 -13.10 -0.97
N GLY A 113 -2.78 -13.54 0.13
CA GLY A 113 -2.11 -13.47 1.42
C GLY A 113 -2.85 -14.17 2.52
N SER A 114 -2.21 -14.25 3.69
CA SER A 114 -2.83 -14.79 4.89
C SER A 114 -2.30 -14.09 6.14
N ILE A 115 -3.19 -13.89 7.10
CA ILE A 115 -2.84 -13.45 8.45
C ILE A 115 -3.10 -14.62 9.39
N LYS A 116 -2.06 -15.09 10.08
CA LYS A 116 -2.14 -16.18 11.03
C LYS A 116 -2.85 -15.72 12.32
N PRO A 117 -3.58 -16.60 13.01
CA PRO A 117 -4.29 -16.25 14.26
C PRO A 117 -3.39 -15.67 15.35
N GLU A 118 -2.11 -16.04 15.37
CA GLU A 118 -1.12 -15.55 16.33
C GLU A 118 -0.64 -14.12 16.03
N TYR A 119 -0.97 -13.57 14.85
CA TYR A 119 -0.62 -12.22 14.47
C TYR A 119 -1.31 -11.20 15.39
N LYS A 120 -0.55 -10.23 15.89
CA LYS A 120 -1.06 -9.14 16.72
C LYS A 120 -0.79 -7.82 16.03
N MET A 121 -1.86 -7.17 15.57
CA MET A 121 -1.80 -5.79 15.10
C MET A 121 -1.28 -4.90 16.23
N LYS A 122 -0.21 -4.13 15.95
CA LYS A 122 0.48 -3.32 16.96
C LYS A 122 -0.28 -2.02 17.23
N GLN A 123 -0.89 -1.47 16.20
CA GLN A 123 -1.62 -0.21 16.22
C GLN A 123 -3.08 -0.47 16.60
N ARG A 124 -3.63 0.41 17.46
CA ARG A 124 -4.99 0.25 18.00
C ARG A 124 -6.00 1.21 17.40
N THR A 125 -5.53 2.26 16.74
CA THR A 125 -6.34 3.26 16.07
C THR A 125 -5.75 3.59 14.70
N PHE A 126 -6.61 3.81 13.71
CA PHE A 126 -6.22 4.34 12.41
C PHE A 126 -5.51 5.68 12.57
N LYS A 127 -5.97 6.55 13.48
CA LYS A 127 -5.31 7.84 13.77
C LYS A 127 -3.82 7.70 14.06
N GLU A 128 -3.48 6.88 15.05
CA GLU A 128 -2.09 6.67 15.46
C GLU A 128 -1.30 6.05 14.32
N TRP A 129 -1.91 5.09 13.64
CA TRP A 129 -1.27 4.39 12.53
C TRP A 129 -0.93 5.33 11.37
N PHE A 130 -1.92 6.11 10.92
CA PHE A 130 -1.79 7.08 9.85
C PHE A 130 -0.72 8.12 10.17
N ASN A 131 -0.75 8.71 11.38
CA ASN A 131 0.16 9.79 11.76
C ASN A 131 1.59 9.32 12.11
N SER A 132 1.76 8.07 12.54
CA SER A 132 3.07 7.52 12.88
C SER A 132 3.64 6.69 11.74
N SER A 133 3.27 5.42 11.67
CA SER A 133 3.97 4.41 10.87
C SER A 133 3.78 4.68 9.38
N PHE A 134 2.53 4.88 8.93
CA PHE A 134 2.23 5.04 7.51
C PHE A 134 2.77 6.37 6.94
N SER A 135 2.52 7.49 7.63
CA SER A 135 3.09 8.79 7.23
C SER A 135 4.62 8.79 7.20
N THR A 136 5.26 8.12 8.17
CA THR A 136 6.72 7.98 8.19
C THR A 136 7.20 7.15 7.01
N ASP A 137 6.56 6.02 6.72
CA ASP A 137 6.97 5.15 5.62
C ASP A 137 6.82 5.83 4.24
N ILE A 138 5.76 6.61 4.03
CA ILE A 138 5.58 7.43 2.83
C ILE A 138 6.69 8.51 2.73
N LYS A 139 6.98 9.24 3.82
CA LYS A 139 8.05 10.25 3.83
C LYS A 139 9.42 9.61 3.55
N THR A 140 9.70 8.47 4.15
CA THR A 140 10.93 7.71 3.93
C THR A 140 11.04 7.26 2.47
N PHE A 141 9.96 6.80 1.85
CA PHE A 141 9.96 6.47 0.42
C PHE A 141 10.36 7.67 -0.44
N TYR A 142 9.72 8.84 -0.25
CA TYR A 142 10.07 10.05 -0.99
C TYR A 142 11.49 10.54 -0.71
N ALA A 143 12.00 10.37 0.51
CA ALA A 143 13.37 10.74 0.86
C ALA A 143 14.41 9.83 0.18
N ILE A 144 14.22 8.50 0.23
CA ILE A 144 15.10 7.53 -0.45
C ILE A 144 15.10 7.81 -1.95
N TYR A 145 13.93 7.98 -2.55
CA TYR A 145 13.80 8.32 -3.97
C TYR A 145 14.45 9.67 -4.30
N GLY A 146 14.17 10.71 -3.51
CA GLY A 146 14.71 12.06 -3.73
C GLY A 146 16.24 12.08 -3.70
N ASN A 147 16.84 11.33 -2.78
CA ASN A 147 18.30 11.18 -2.70
C ASN A 147 18.85 10.43 -3.92
N ALA A 148 18.23 9.32 -4.32
CA ALA A 148 18.65 8.55 -5.49
C ALA A 148 18.48 9.33 -6.82
N GLY A 149 17.52 10.26 -6.86
CA GLY A 149 17.29 11.13 -8.00
C GLY A 149 18.31 12.26 -8.18
N MET A 150 19.13 12.57 -7.15
CA MET A 150 20.13 13.65 -7.23
C MET A 150 21.20 13.36 -8.28
N ASP A 151 21.53 12.09 -8.48
CA ASP A 151 22.57 11.63 -9.41
C ASP A 151 22.03 11.43 -10.85
N LYS A 152 20.77 11.82 -11.12
CA LYS A 152 20.05 11.69 -12.40
C LYS A 152 19.86 10.25 -12.91
N VAL A 153 20.46 9.26 -12.25
CA VAL A 153 20.32 7.83 -12.53
C VAL A 153 20.20 7.09 -11.21
N ILE A 154 19.10 6.36 -11.02
CA ILE A 154 18.89 5.50 -9.86
C ILE A 154 19.68 4.20 -10.09
N SER A 155 20.66 3.94 -9.24
CA SER A 155 21.49 2.74 -9.24
C SER A 155 20.71 1.48 -8.88
N SER A 156 21.27 0.30 -9.17
CA SER A 156 20.65 -0.99 -8.82
C SER A 156 20.46 -1.15 -7.32
N GLU A 157 21.44 -0.73 -6.51
CA GLU A 157 21.38 -0.76 -5.05
C GLU A 157 20.24 0.11 -4.52
N GLU A 158 20.06 1.30 -5.08
CA GLU A 158 18.96 2.21 -4.72
C GLU A 158 17.61 1.63 -5.13
N LYS A 159 17.50 1.01 -6.31
CA LYS A 159 16.28 0.30 -6.71
C LYS A 159 15.91 -0.79 -5.71
N VAL A 160 16.88 -1.52 -5.18
CA VAL A 160 16.64 -2.55 -4.15
C VAL A 160 16.14 -1.90 -2.84
N GLN A 161 16.72 -0.79 -2.41
CA GLN A 161 16.27 -0.08 -1.21
C GLN A 161 14.86 0.49 -1.37
N ILE A 162 14.57 1.11 -2.52
CA ILE A 162 13.25 1.64 -2.84
C ILE A 162 12.22 0.52 -2.91
N THR A 163 12.55 -0.60 -3.56
CA THR A 163 11.66 -1.79 -3.63
C THR A 163 11.32 -2.31 -2.24
N LYS A 164 12.31 -2.42 -1.34
CA LYS A 164 12.07 -2.84 0.05
C LYS A 164 11.15 -1.88 0.80
N GLN A 165 11.31 -0.58 0.58
CA GLN A 165 10.44 0.42 1.20
C GLN A 165 9.01 0.34 0.63
N ILE A 166 8.86 0.14 -0.68
CA ILE A 166 7.56 -0.10 -1.31
C ILE A 166 6.90 -1.36 -0.75
N ASP A 167 7.62 -2.48 -0.68
CA ASP A 167 7.10 -3.74 -0.13
C ASP A 167 6.60 -3.57 1.30
N ARG A 168 7.32 -2.80 2.13
CA ARG A 168 6.90 -2.44 3.48
C ARG A 168 5.59 -1.63 3.48
N ILE A 169 5.49 -0.60 2.64
CA ILE A 169 4.28 0.24 2.56
C ILE A 169 3.09 -0.57 2.06
N ILE A 170 3.28 -1.42 1.04
CA ILE A 170 2.25 -2.33 0.52
C ILE A 170 1.68 -3.18 1.66
N LEU A 171 2.56 -3.82 2.44
CA LEU A 171 2.12 -4.67 3.54
C LEU A 171 1.38 -3.88 4.63
N GLU A 172 1.86 -2.67 4.94
CA GLU A 172 1.22 -1.78 5.90
C GLU A 172 -0.18 -1.37 5.43
N ILE A 173 -0.37 -1.04 4.15
CA ILE A 173 -1.68 -0.72 3.58
C ILE A 173 -2.63 -1.89 3.68
N VAL A 174 -2.18 -3.09 3.32
CA VAL A 174 -3.01 -4.29 3.41
C VAL A 174 -3.44 -4.54 4.85
N GLU A 175 -2.54 -4.36 5.82
CA GLU A 175 -2.88 -4.46 7.24
C GLU A 175 -3.91 -3.41 7.69
N MET A 176 -3.76 -2.17 7.22
CA MET A 176 -4.69 -1.08 7.52
C MET A 176 -6.08 -1.36 6.95
N ILE A 177 -6.19 -1.89 5.72
CA ILE A 177 -7.48 -2.28 5.14
C ILE A 177 -8.14 -3.38 6.00
N VAL A 178 -7.38 -4.41 6.40
CA VAL A 178 -7.90 -5.46 7.29
C VAL A 178 -8.36 -4.88 8.63
N PHE A 179 -7.61 -3.94 9.20
CA PHE A 179 -7.99 -3.25 10.42
C PHE A 179 -9.32 -2.51 10.29
N ILE A 180 -9.48 -1.71 9.24
CA ILE A 180 -10.71 -0.94 9.00
C ILE A 180 -11.90 -1.88 8.80
N GLU A 181 -11.74 -2.93 7.99
CA GLU A 181 -12.86 -3.84 7.69
C GLU A 181 -13.25 -4.75 8.86
N ARG A 182 -12.29 -5.21 9.67
CA ARG A 182 -12.52 -6.28 10.65
C ARG A 182 -12.60 -5.79 12.09
N PHE A 183 -11.97 -4.66 12.42
CA PHE A 183 -11.77 -4.25 13.81
C PHE A 183 -12.31 -2.86 14.12
N MET A 184 -12.45 -1.99 13.13
CA MET A 184 -13.05 -0.67 13.34
C MET A 184 -14.56 -0.83 13.54
N LEU A 185 -15.04 -0.70 14.78
CA LEU A 185 -16.45 -0.90 15.16
C LEU A 185 -17.36 0.21 14.59
N PHE A 186 -18.65 -0.10 14.42
CA PHE A 186 -19.71 0.86 14.08
C PHE A 186 -20.26 1.51 15.36
N GLN A 187 -20.62 2.78 15.28
CA GLN A 187 -21.67 3.36 16.13
C GLN A 187 -22.83 3.78 15.24
#